data_AF-A0A6V7E2L1-F1
#
_entry.id   AF-A0A6V7E2L1-F1
#
_cell.length_a   1.000
_cell.length_b   1.000
_cell.length_c   1.000
_cell.angle_alpha   90.00
_cell.angle_beta   90.00
_cell.angle_gamma   90.00
#
_symmetry.space_group_name_H-M   'P 1'
#
loop_
_entity.id
_entity.type
_entity.pdbx_description
1 polymer ?
#
loop_
_entity_poly.entity_id
_entity_poly.type
_entity_poly.pdbx_seq_one_letter_code
_entity_poly.pdbx_strand_id
1 'polypeptide(L)'
;MSLQQAAQLLQQGQLQQAIVAYQRVLQTQPRSADAWYNLGYLLRRTGNASGALDAYAQALLCGATSPEQIHLNRAALYSDHLHQEAAALRELDLALRCRPDYAPALLNLGNLHEELGARDQAITAYCRLVALVDTDAATHALQLQATARLLHLEPPTHAEDVRLLTLGQAVSAPNQDPELVASLLHALAHAYDRLGLHARAFDAASAGNRHAHAQARRYDPLRTQQHFDHIAKVFAAAGDATTPLPQVAEHDTVSPIFICGMFRSGSTLIEQALSRHPCIAAGGELDALPRLVAQSLSPFPQAAHALPAQTLAQLATRYRQRVAAAVPEQARLRYITDKRPDNFQLIGLIKQLFPAARIVHTRRHPLDNGLSIFMQQLNPHGFGYAGRLENIGHFYAHYQRLMEHWLSLYPDSIHTFDYDAFVAAPEPTLRALLDFLQLPWEPDCLDFHLAGGAVRTASYWQVRRPLHADASGRWRHYAAQLSPLRAALAQAGMTLAD
;
A
#
# COMPACT_ATOMS: atom_id res chain seq x y z
N MET A 1 33.03 -13.10 -22.50
CA MET A 1 32.36 -11.85 -22.05
C MET A 1 32.89 -11.55 -20.66
N SER A 2 33.43 -10.36 -20.41
CA SER A 2 34.08 -10.03 -19.14
C SER A 2 33.08 -9.47 -18.10
N LEU A 3 33.46 -9.52 -16.82
CA LEU A 3 32.69 -8.92 -15.72
C LEU A 3 32.43 -7.42 -15.95
N GLN A 4 33.41 -6.70 -16.51
CA GLN A 4 33.29 -5.28 -16.86
C GLN A 4 32.21 -5.02 -17.93
N GLN A 5 32.14 -5.87 -18.96
CA GLN A 5 31.09 -5.75 -19.99
C GLN A 5 29.70 -5.98 -19.40
N ALA A 6 29.55 -6.95 -18.49
CA ALA A 6 28.29 -7.18 -17.79
C ALA A 6 27.89 -5.99 -16.90
N ALA A 7 28.85 -5.42 -16.17
CA ALA A 7 28.64 -4.23 -15.35
C ALA A 7 28.26 -2.99 -16.17
N GLN A 8 28.84 -2.83 -17.37
CA GLN A 8 28.50 -1.72 -18.26
C GLN A 8 27.05 -1.83 -18.77
N LEU A 9 26.60 -3.03 -19.15
CA LEU A 9 25.19 -3.26 -19.55
C LEU A 9 24.22 -2.94 -18.41
N LEU A 10 24.60 -3.29 -17.18
CA LEU A 10 23.84 -2.95 -15.98
C LEU A 10 23.74 -1.42 -15.78
N GLN A 11 24.86 -0.70 -15.90
CA GLN A 11 24.88 0.77 -15.79
C GLN A 11 24.04 1.45 -16.87
N GLN A 12 23.98 0.87 -18.07
CA GLN A 12 23.13 1.36 -19.17
C GLN A 12 21.65 0.98 -19.01
N GLY A 13 21.27 0.28 -17.94
CA GLY A 13 19.90 -0.14 -17.69
C GLY A 13 19.40 -1.26 -18.61
N GLN A 14 20.29 -1.93 -19.35
CA GLN A 14 19.93 -3.01 -20.27
C GLN A 14 19.76 -4.34 -19.51
N LEU A 15 18.74 -4.40 -18.64
CA LEU A 15 18.61 -5.43 -17.60
C LEU A 15 18.68 -6.86 -18.13
N GLN A 16 17.94 -7.17 -19.21
CA GLN A 16 17.91 -8.52 -19.78
C GLN A 16 19.26 -8.92 -20.39
N GLN A 17 19.93 -7.99 -21.07
CA GLN A 17 21.25 -8.25 -21.64
C GLN A 17 22.31 -8.42 -20.54
N ALA A 18 22.21 -7.63 -19.47
CA ALA A 18 23.07 -7.75 -18.30
C ALA A 18 22.89 -9.10 -17.60
N ILE A 19 21.65 -9.62 -17.47
CA ILE A 19 21.40 -10.96 -16.89
C ILE A 19 22.15 -12.04 -17.69
N VAL A 20 21.96 -12.05 -19.02
CA VAL A 20 22.64 -13.01 -19.90
C VAL A 20 24.16 -12.86 -19.80
N ALA A 21 24.65 -11.63 -19.67
CA ALA A 21 26.06 -11.33 -19.52
C ALA A 21 26.64 -11.93 -18.23
N TYR A 22 26.01 -11.68 -17.09
CA TYR A 22 26.46 -12.21 -15.80
C TYR A 22 26.37 -13.75 -15.76
N GLN A 23 25.34 -14.35 -16.36
CA GLN A 23 25.27 -15.81 -16.51
C GLN A 23 26.46 -16.38 -17.30
N ARG A 24 26.88 -15.71 -18.39
CA ARG A 24 28.08 -16.10 -19.16
C ARG A 24 29.38 -15.89 -18.39
N VAL A 25 29.48 -14.85 -17.58
CA VAL A 25 30.62 -14.64 -16.68
C VAL A 25 30.71 -15.82 -15.70
N LEU A 26 29.60 -16.21 -15.10
CA LEU A 26 29.53 -17.32 -14.14
C LEU A 26 29.83 -18.69 -14.74
N GLN A 27 29.64 -18.89 -16.04
CA GLN A 27 30.10 -20.11 -16.73
C GLN A 27 31.62 -20.25 -16.75
N THR A 28 32.35 -19.13 -16.79
CA THR A 28 33.83 -19.13 -16.82
C THR A 28 34.44 -18.84 -15.44
N GLN A 29 33.70 -18.17 -14.57
CA GLN A 29 34.11 -17.76 -13.23
C GLN A 29 33.02 -18.11 -12.19
N PRO A 30 32.75 -19.41 -11.95
CA PRO A 30 31.63 -19.83 -11.10
C PRO A 30 31.76 -19.42 -9.63
N ARG A 31 32.97 -19.03 -9.18
CA ARG A 31 33.24 -18.53 -7.83
C ARG A 31 33.28 -17.00 -7.73
N SER A 32 32.83 -16.28 -8.75
CA SER A 32 32.78 -14.81 -8.69
C SER A 32 31.59 -14.35 -7.83
N ALA A 33 31.87 -13.98 -6.58
CA ALA A 33 30.85 -13.45 -5.66
C ALA A 33 30.15 -12.20 -6.23
N ASP A 34 30.92 -11.29 -6.87
CA ASP A 34 30.38 -10.07 -7.48
C ASP A 34 29.43 -10.36 -8.66
N ALA A 35 29.74 -11.38 -9.48
CA ALA A 35 28.87 -11.76 -10.58
C ALA A 35 27.55 -12.35 -10.06
N TRP A 36 27.62 -13.19 -9.02
CA TRP A 36 26.44 -13.73 -8.34
C TRP A 36 25.59 -12.65 -7.68
N TYR A 37 26.23 -11.70 -6.98
CA TYR A 37 25.54 -10.56 -6.36
C TYR A 37 24.77 -9.72 -7.38
N ASN A 38 25.45 -9.32 -8.46
CA ASN A 38 24.83 -8.49 -9.50
C ASN A 38 23.74 -9.24 -10.28
N LEU A 39 23.91 -10.54 -10.50
CA LEU A 39 22.85 -11.39 -11.06
C LEU A 39 21.63 -11.41 -10.13
N GLY A 40 21.83 -11.59 -8.82
CA GLY A 40 20.75 -11.53 -7.84
C GLY A 40 20.00 -10.20 -7.84
N TYR A 41 20.74 -9.09 -7.89
CA TYR A 41 20.18 -7.74 -8.01
C TYR A 41 19.32 -7.57 -9.27
N LEU A 42 19.82 -8.03 -10.42
CA LEU A 42 19.08 -7.96 -11.68
C LEU A 42 17.83 -8.83 -11.67
N LEU A 43 17.94 -10.07 -11.19
CA LEU A 43 16.80 -11.00 -11.10
C LEU A 43 15.68 -10.42 -10.24
N ARG A 44 16.02 -9.84 -9.07
CA ARG A 44 15.07 -9.10 -8.23
C ARG A 44 14.38 -7.99 -9.01
N ARG A 45 15.14 -7.13 -9.70
CA ARG A 45 14.57 -6.02 -10.50
C ARG A 45 13.66 -6.47 -11.63
N THR A 46 13.87 -7.68 -12.15
CA THR A 46 13.01 -8.28 -13.19
C THR A 46 11.86 -9.13 -12.63
N GLY A 47 11.69 -9.19 -11.31
CA GLY A 47 10.61 -9.91 -10.65
C GLY A 47 10.84 -11.40 -10.45
N ASN A 48 12.06 -11.91 -10.68
CA ASN A 48 12.43 -13.29 -10.39
C ASN A 48 13.01 -13.41 -8.97
N ALA A 49 12.12 -13.43 -7.97
CA ALA A 49 12.51 -13.44 -6.56
C ALA A 49 13.26 -14.72 -6.15
N SER A 50 12.83 -15.90 -6.61
CA SER A 50 13.49 -17.17 -6.30
C SER A 50 14.91 -17.24 -6.87
N GLY A 51 15.07 -16.91 -8.16
CA GLY A 51 16.40 -16.87 -8.79
C GLY A 51 17.32 -15.82 -8.15
N ALA A 52 16.75 -14.71 -7.65
CA ALA A 52 17.52 -13.72 -6.92
C ALA A 52 18.05 -14.25 -5.57
N LEU A 53 17.21 -14.97 -4.80
CA LEU A 53 17.63 -15.63 -3.56
C LEU A 53 18.73 -16.65 -3.79
N ASP A 54 18.61 -17.47 -4.85
CA ASP A 54 19.63 -18.47 -5.21
C ASP A 54 20.97 -17.80 -5.55
N ALA A 55 20.94 -16.75 -6.38
CA ALA A 55 22.13 -16.01 -6.76
C ALA A 55 22.80 -15.33 -5.55
N TYR A 56 22.01 -14.75 -4.64
CA TYR A 56 22.52 -14.17 -3.40
C TYR A 56 23.12 -15.22 -2.47
N ALA A 57 22.52 -16.42 -2.37
CA ALA A 57 23.09 -17.52 -1.61
C ALA A 57 24.45 -17.96 -2.18
N GLN A 58 24.58 -18.04 -3.51
CA GLN A 58 25.86 -18.33 -4.17
C GLN A 58 26.90 -17.24 -3.92
N ALA A 59 26.52 -15.96 -3.94
CA ALA A 59 27.43 -14.86 -3.63
C ALA A 59 28.01 -14.97 -2.21
N LEU A 60 27.19 -15.32 -1.22
CA LEU A 60 27.65 -15.57 0.15
C LEU A 60 28.62 -16.77 0.23
N LEU A 61 28.28 -17.89 -0.43
CA LEU A 61 29.15 -19.08 -0.49
C LEU A 61 30.50 -18.80 -1.16
N CYS A 62 30.53 -17.86 -2.11
CA CYS A 62 31.74 -17.45 -2.81
C CYS A 62 32.59 -16.42 -2.04
N GLY A 63 32.19 -16.04 -0.81
CA GLY A 63 32.95 -15.11 0.03
C GLY A 63 32.77 -13.65 -0.36
N ALA A 64 31.53 -13.20 -0.57
CA ALA A 64 31.22 -11.80 -0.82
C ALA A 64 31.82 -10.88 0.26
N THR A 65 32.33 -9.72 -0.17
CA THR A 65 33.01 -8.74 0.68
C THR A 65 32.07 -7.91 1.57
N SER A 66 30.77 -7.85 1.22
CA SER A 66 29.73 -7.13 1.98
C SER A 66 28.50 -8.03 2.21
N PRO A 67 28.65 -9.11 3.01
CA PRO A 67 27.57 -10.09 3.23
C PRO A 67 26.32 -9.46 3.87
N GLU A 68 26.45 -8.41 4.67
CA GLU A 68 25.34 -7.68 5.28
C GLU A 68 24.42 -7.03 4.23
N GLN A 69 24.97 -6.57 3.11
CA GLN A 69 24.18 -6.02 2.00
C GLN A 69 23.39 -7.11 1.28
N ILE A 70 23.96 -8.32 1.19
CA ILE A 70 23.28 -9.47 0.59
C ILE A 70 22.12 -9.90 1.48
N HIS A 71 22.36 -10.02 2.78
CA HIS A 71 21.32 -10.35 3.76
C HIS A 71 20.20 -9.31 3.76
N LEU A 72 20.51 -8.01 3.71
CA LEU A 72 19.51 -6.95 3.56
C LEU A 72 18.65 -7.14 2.28
N ASN A 73 19.28 -7.43 1.14
CA ASN A 73 18.55 -7.63 -0.11
C ASN A 73 17.67 -8.89 -0.08
N ARG A 74 18.12 -9.96 0.58
CA ARG A 74 17.33 -11.17 0.81
C ARG A 74 16.15 -10.89 1.75
N ALA A 75 16.35 -10.08 2.80
CA ALA A 75 15.27 -9.66 3.70
C ALA A 75 14.17 -8.92 2.93
N ALA A 76 14.54 -7.97 2.06
CA ALA A 76 13.58 -7.26 1.21
C ALA A 76 12.82 -8.21 0.26
N LEU A 77 13.50 -9.22 -0.31
CA LEU A 77 12.83 -10.24 -1.14
C LEU A 77 11.81 -11.05 -0.35
N TYR A 78 12.19 -11.54 0.84
CA TYR A 78 11.28 -12.30 1.70
C TYR A 78 10.09 -11.46 2.16
N SER A 79 10.32 -10.20 2.52
CA SER A 79 9.24 -9.29 2.92
C SER A 79 8.34 -8.93 1.73
N ASP A 80 8.88 -8.25 0.72
CA ASP A 80 8.10 -7.54 -0.29
C ASP A 80 7.48 -8.46 -1.34
N HIS A 81 8.11 -9.61 -1.63
CA HIS A 81 7.73 -10.46 -2.75
C HIS A 81 7.21 -11.84 -2.36
N LEU A 82 7.65 -12.37 -1.20
CA LEU A 82 7.30 -13.72 -0.78
C LEU A 82 6.40 -13.75 0.45
N HIS A 83 6.20 -12.62 1.13
CA HIS A 83 5.39 -12.54 2.35
C HIS A 83 5.83 -13.57 3.40
N GLN A 84 7.16 -13.69 3.59
CA GLN A 84 7.80 -14.59 4.55
C GLN A 84 8.52 -13.78 5.63
N GLU A 85 7.75 -13.16 6.53
CA GLU A 85 8.27 -12.19 7.50
C GLU A 85 9.29 -12.82 8.46
N ALA A 86 9.07 -14.07 8.88
CA ALA A 86 10.04 -14.79 9.71
C ALA A 86 11.39 -15.02 9.01
N ALA A 87 11.38 -15.23 7.68
CA ALA A 87 12.61 -15.32 6.91
C ALA A 87 13.27 -13.94 6.76
N ALA A 88 12.49 -12.90 6.51
CA ALA A 88 12.98 -11.53 6.42
C ALA A 88 13.66 -11.06 7.73
N LEU A 89 13.04 -11.32 8.89
CA LEU A 89 13.64 -11.03 10.21
C LEU A 89 14.97 -11.76 10.40
N ARG A 90 15.04 -13.06 10.07
CA ARG A 90 16.29 -13.83 10.17
C ARG A 90 17.40 -13.24 9.30
N GLU A 91 17.09 -12.81 8.09
CA GLU A 91 18.07 -12.18 7.20
C GLU A 91 18.54 -10.83 7.77
N LEU A 92 17.67 -10.01 8.35
CA LEU A 92 18.08 -8.77 9.01
C LEU A 92 18.97 -9.03 10.23
N ASP A 93 18.67 -10.06 11.02
CA ASP A 93 19.52 -10.48 12.13
C ASP A 93 20.90 -10.99 11.65
N LEU A 94 20.96 -11.65 10.50
CA LEU A 94 22.22 -12.06 9.88
C LEU A 94 23.01 -10.84 9.38
N ALA A 95 22.35 -9.87 8.75
CA ALA A 95 22.99 -8.62 8.34
C ALA A 95 23.62 -7.88 9.54
N LEU A 96 22.89 -7.79 10.65
CA LEU A 96 23.37 -7.15 11.88
C LEU A 96 24.41 -7.98 12.65
N ARG A 97 24.46 -9.30 12.44
CA ARG A 97 25.58 -10.13 12.93
C ARG A 97 26.86 -9.91 12.12
N CYS A 98 26.75 -9.73 10.81
CA CYS A 98 27.87 -9.37 9.95
C CYS A 98 28.39 -7.97 10.26
N ARG A 99 27.48 -7.00 10.45
CA ARG A 99 27.80 -5.61 10.78
C ARG A 99 26.76 -5.00 11.73
N PRO A 100 27.04 -4.92 13.06
CA PRO A 100 26.07 -4.50 14.07
C PRO A 100 25.54 -3.06 13.96
N ASP A 101 26.29 -2.19 13.30
CA ASP A 101 25.98 -0.77 13.06
C ASP A 101 25.47 -0.52 11.63
N TYR A 102 25.07 -1.57 10.89
CA TYR A 102 24.59 -1.42 9.52
C TYR A 102 23.23 -0.70 9.47
N ALA A 103 23.27 0.62 9.31
CA ALA A 103 22.11 1.51 9.35
C ALA A 103 20.93 1.09 8.45
N PRO A 104 21.14 0.69 7.18
CA PRO A 104 20.05 0.15 6.35
C PRO A 104 19.34 -1.05 6.98
N ALA A 105 20.06 -1.98 7.61
CA ALA A 105 19.43 -3.12 8.27
C ALA A 105 18.67 -2.72 9.53
N LEU A 106 19.17 -1.78 10.32
CA LEU A 106 18.44 -1.25 11.49
C LEU A 106 17.13 -0.55 11.07
N LEU A 107 17.15 0.26 10.01
CA LEU A 107 15.96 0.92 9.50
C LEU A 107 14.93 -0.11 8.99
N ASN A 108 15.37 -1.09 8.20
CA ASN A 108 14.48 -2.14 7.67
C ASN A 108 13.94 -3.06 8.77
N LEU A 109 14.71 -3.33 9.83
CA LEU A 109 14.25 -4.06 11.00
C LEU A 109 13.16 -3.29 11.75
N GLY A 110 13.34 -1.98 11.95
CA GLY A 110 12.29 -1.12 12.50
C GLY A 110 11.03 -1.16 11.66
N ASN A 111 11.15 -0.97 10.34
CA ASN A 111 10.01 -0.95 9.41
C ASN A 111 9.25 -2.28 9.42
N LEU A 112 9.96 -3.41 9.38
CA LEU A 112 9.34 -4.74 9.40
C LEU A 112 8.64 -5.03 10.73
N HIS A 113 9.23 -4.61 11.85
CA HIS A 113 8.57 -4.70 13.15
C HIS A 113 7.30 -3.86 13.22
N GLU A 114 7.30 -2.66 12.62
CA GLU A 114 6.08 -1.85 12.51
C GLU A 114 4.97 -2.53 11.70
N GLU A 115 5.31 -3.13 10.55
CA GLU A 115 4.36 -3.90 9.74
C GLU A 115 3.77 -5.08 10.52
N LEU A 116 4.60 -5.76 11.31
CA LEU A 116 4.22 -6.86 12.18
C LEU A 116 3.49 -6.44 13.47
N GLY A 117 3.40 -5.15 13.77
CA GLY A 117 2.81 -4.64 15.02
C GLY A 117 3.70 -4.81 16.25
N ALA A 118 4.96 -5.19 16.08
CA ALA A 118 5.97 -5.36 17.12
C ALA A 118 6.56 -4.00 17.54
N ARG A 119 5.73 -3.17 18.21
CA ARG A 119 6.02 -1.76 18.50
C ARG A 119 7.33 -1.54 19.25
N ASP A 120 7.57 -2.27 20.33
CA ASP A 120 8.74 -2.08 21.19
C ASP A 120 10.03 -2.49 20.48
N GLN A 121 9.98 -3.54 19.66
CA GLN A 121 11.09 -3.96 18.82
C GLN A 121 11.39 -2.92 17.72
N ALA A 122 10.35 -2.31 17.13
CA ALA A 122 10.53 -1.23 16.17
C ALA A 122 11.22 0.00 16.80
N ILE A 123 10.72 0.45 17.96
CA ILE A 123 11.34 1.54 18.73
C ILE A 123 12.80 1.21 19.04
N THR A 124 13.08 -0.01 19.51
CA THR A 124 14.45 -0.45 19.81
C THR A 124 15.37 -0.36 18.60
N ALA A 125 14.94 -0.82 17.43
CA ALA A 125 15.73 -0.77 16.21
C ALA A 125 16.00 0.68 15.75
N TYR A 126 14.98 1.55 15.79
CA TYR A 126 15.15 2.95 15.42
C TYR A 126 16.02 3.72 16.41
N CYS A 127 15.86 3.52 17.72
CA CYS A 127 16.71 4.12 18.73
C CYS A 127 18.18 3.71 18.56
N ARG A 128 18.46 2.44 18.23
CA ARG A 128 19.81 1.98 17.89
C ARG A 128 20.39 2.72 16.68
N LEU A 129 19.59 2.94 15.64
CA LEU A 129 20.01 3.68 14.44
C LEU A 129 20.30 5.16 14.75
N VAL A 130 19.40 5.82 15.48
CA VAL A 130 19.57 7.24 15.87
C VAL A 130 20.79 7.43 16.78
N ALA A 131 21.17 6.41 17.57
CA ALA A 131 22.32 6.47 18.47
C ALA A 131 23.69 6.23 17.81
N LEU A 132 23.77 5.92 16.50
CA LEU A 132 25.05 5.73 15.82
C LEU A 132 25.87 7.05 15.80
N VAL A 133 27.16 6.95 16.14
CA VAL A 133 28.11 8.08 16.22
C VAL A 133 28.89 8.21 14.90
N ASP A 134 29.28 9.43 14.52
CA ASP A 134 30.12 9.76 13.35
C ASP A 134 29.64 9.13 12.04
N THR A 135 28.50 9.61 11.56
CA THR A 135 27.80 9.04 10.41
C THR A 135 28.04 9.83 9.13
N ASP A 136 28.26 9.14 8.02
CA ASP A 136 28.21 9.75 6.68
C ASP A 136 26.81 10.31 6.36
N ALA A 137 26.71 11.07 5.26
CA ALA A 137 25.45 11.71 4.85
C ALA A 137 24.32 10.70 4.58
N ALA A 138 24.63 9.50 4.06
CA ALA A 138 23.64 8.48 3.77
C ALA A 138 23.06 7.90 5.05
N THR A 139 23.93 7.63 6.04
CA THR A 139 23.53 7.14 7.36
C THR A 139 22.75 8.21 8.11
N HIS A 140 23.16 9.48 8.04
CA HIS A 140 22.42 10.59 8.63
C HIS A 140 21.00 10.72 8.07
N ALA A 141 20.82 10.55 6.75
CA ALA A 141 19.50 10.51 6.14
C ALA A 141 18.61 9.39 6.72
N LEU A 142 19.18 8.20 6.96
CA LEU A 142 18.46 7.08 7.60
C LEU A 142 18.13 7.36 9.07
N GLN A 143 18.99 8.08 9.81
CA GLN A 143 18.70 8.52 11.18
C GLN A 143 17.53 9.51 11.22
N LEU A 144 17.45 10.44 10.26
CA LEU A 144 16.32 11.36 10.14
C LEU A 144 15.02 10.60 9.81
N GLN A 145 15.08 9.59 8.93
CA GLN A 145 13.94 8.70 8.68
C GLN A 145 13.52 7.96 9.95
N ALA A 146 14.46 7.35 10.68
CA ALA A 146 14.17 6.67 11.95
C ALA A 146 13.58 7.63 13.00
N THR A 147 14.08 8.86 13.08
CA THR A 147 13.55 9.90 13.98
C THR A 147 12.10 10.25 13.64
N ALA A 148 11.78 10.36 12.34
CA ALA A 148 10.40 10.53 11.87
C ALA A 148 9.51 9.34 12.24
N ARG A 149 10.00 8.10 12.10
CA ARG A 149 9.26 6.89 12.54
C ARG A 149 9.03 6.88 14.05
N LEU A 150 10.02 7.25 14.85
CA LEU A 150 9.89 7.37 16.31
C LEU A 150 8.83 8.39 16.74
N LEU A 151 8.69 9.53 16.05
CA LEU A 151 7.60 10.47 16.33
C LEU A 151 6.21 9.89 16.07
N HIS A 152 6.07 8.97 15.12
CA HIS A 152 4.79 8.28 14.89
C HIS A 152 4.51 7.23 15.96
N LEU A 153 5.54 6.49 16.36
CA LEU A 153 5.48 5.43 17.36
C LEU A 153 5.31 5.98 18.78
N GLU A 154 5.96 7.09 19.09
CA GLU A 154 5.94 7.74 20.39
C GLU A 154 5.62 9.23 20.17
N PRO A 155 4.33 9.57 19.98
CA PRO A 155 3.92 10.93 19.69
C PRO A 155 4.42 11.91 20.76
N PRO A 156 4.89 13.10 20.36
CA PRO A 156 5.36 14.09 21.31
C PRO A 156 4.20 14.61 22.16
N THR A 157 4.50 15.00 23.39
CA THR A 157 3.53 15.58 24.34
C THR A 157 3.69 17.09 24.50
N HIS A 158 4.79 17.67 24.02
CA HIS A 158 5.08 19.10 24.04
C HIS A 158 5.89 19.52 22.80
N ALA A 159 5.96 20.82 22.53
CA ALA A 159 6.53 21.36 21.28
C ALA A 159 8.06 21.37 21.26
N GLU A 160 8.69 21.24 22.42
CA GLU A 160 10.14 21.25 22.64
C GLU A 160 10.77 19.85 22.54
N ASP A 161 10.02 18.83 22.12
CA ASP A 161 10.55 17.49 21.87
C ASP A 161 11.75 17.59 20.92
N VAL A 162 12.90 17.07 21.36
CA VAL A 162 14.17 17.17 20.62
C VAL A 162 14.04 16.62 19.21
N ARG A 163 13.23 15.58 19.00
CA ARG A 163 13.02 14.95 17.69
C ARG A 163 12.30 15.92 16.74
N LEU A 164 11.34 16.70 17.23
CA LEU A 164 10.68 17.74 16.43
C LEU A 164 11.66 18.82 16.00
N LEU A 165 12.50 19.27 16.93
CA LEU A 165 13.50 20.29 16.66
C LEU A 165 14.54 19.79 15.65
N THR A 166 15.02 18.55 15.81
CA THR A 166 15.94 17.90 14.87
C THR A 166 15.35 17.83 13.47
N LEU A 167 14.11 17.35 13.31
CA LEU A 167 13.49 17.28 11.99
C LEU A 167 13.21 18.68 11.41
N GLY A 168 12.80 19.64 12.24
CA GLY A 168 12.57 21.03 11.82
C GLY A 168 13.85 21.71 11.29
N GLN A 169 15.00 21.42 11.90
CA GLN A 169 16.30 21.86 11.40
C GLN A 169 16.66 21.16 10.09
N ALA A 170 16.46 19.84 10.02
CA ALA A 170 16.81 19.04 8.84
C ALA A 170 16.04 19.47 7.58
N VAL A 171 14.74 19.76 7.68
CA VAL A 171 13.94 20.21 6.52
C VAL A 171 14.35 21.60 6.01
N SER A 172 15.09 22.36 6.83
CA SER A 172 15.60 23.69 6.49
C SER A 172 17.05 23.65 5.97
N ALA A 173 17.71 22.49 6.01
CA ALA A 173 19.10 22.35 5.60
C ALA A 173 19.26 22.39 4.07
N PRO A 174 20.32 23.03 3.55
CA PRO A 174 20.57 23.07 2.11
C PRO A 174 20.95 21.68 1.56
N ASN A 175 20.68 21.46 0.27
CA ASN A 175 21.07 20.24 -0.48
C ASN A 175 20.52 18.92 0.08
N GLN A 176 19.46 18.97 0.88
CA GLN A 176 18.74 17.77 1.29
C GLN A 176 17.98 17.16 0.11
N ASP A 177 17.90 15.84 0.11
CA ASP A 177 17.08 15.10 -0.84
C ASP A 177 15.60 15.51 -0.72
N PRO A 178 14.95 15.98 -1.81
CA PRO A 178 13.55 16.38 -1.78
C PRO A 178 12.59 15.30 -1.27
N GLU A 179 12.86 14.02 -1.54
CA GLU A 179 12.01 12.91 -1.07
C GLU A 179 12.13 12.72 0.44
N LEU A 180 13.35 12.82 0.98
CA LEU A 180 13.58 12.86 2.42
C LEU A 180 12.87 14.05 3.06
N VAL A 181 13.06 15.27 2.54
CA VAL A 181 12.42 16.50 3.08
C VAL A 181 10.90 16.35 3.10
N ALA A 182 10.30 15.83 2.02
CA ALA A 182 8.87 15.57 1.98
C ALA A 182 8.44 14.62 3.10
N SER A 183 9.20 13.54 3.33
CA SER A 183 8.92 12.56 4.37
C SER A 183 8.99 13.14 5.79
N LEU A 184 10.03 13.93 6.07
CA LEU A 184 10.20 14.59 7.36
C LEU A 184 9.09 15.63 7.62
N LEU A 185 8.69 16.40 6.61
CA LEU A 185 7.60 17.37 6.70
C LEU A 185 6.25 16.70 7.00
N HIS A 186 5.97 15.54 6.42
CA HIS A 186 4.75 14.79 6.77
C HIS A 186 4.80 14.25 8.21
N ALA A 187 5.95 13.76 8.67
CA ALA A 187 6.11 13.34 10.07
C ALA A 187 5.89 14.51 11.05
N LEU A 188 6.45 15.68 10.74
CA LEU A 188 6.20 16.93 11.49
C LEU A 188 4.71 17.32 11.45
N ALA A 189 4.05 17.21 10.30
CA ALA A 189 2.63 17.52 10.17
C ALA A 189 1.77 16.65 11.10
N HIS A 190 2.03 15.34 11.13
CA HIS A 190 1.36 14.42 12.03
C HIS A 190 1.66 14.74 13.51
N ALA A 191 2.91 15.04 13.84
CA ALA A 191 3.26 15.37 15.22
C ALA A 191 2.62 16.68 15.70
N TYR A 192 2.60 17.72 14.87
CA TYR A 192 1.90 18.98 15.20
C TYR A 192 0.39 18.78 15.33
N ASP A 193 -0.23 17.93 14.50
CA ASP A 193 -1.64 17.58 14.64
C ASP A 193 -1.93 16.90 15.99
N ARG A 194 -1.05 15.99 16.43
CA ARG A 194 -1.15 15.33 17.74
C ARG A 194 -1.02 16.30 18.92
N LEU A 195 -0.28 17.39 18.75
CA LEU A 195 -0.14 18.47 19.73
C LEU A 195 -1.29 19.50 19.67
N GLY A 196 -2.26 19.35 18.76
CA GLY A 196 -3.32 20.35 18.54
C GLY A 196 -2.84 21.62 17.82
N LEU A 197 -1.62 21.63 17.30
CA LEU A 197 -1.02 22.75 16.58
C LEU A 197 -1.44 22.73 15.09
N HIS A 198 -2.75 22.79 14.85
CA HIS A 198 -3.36 22.49 13.55
C HIS A 198 -2.86 23.37 12.39
N ALA A 199 -2.60 24.66 12.64
CA ALA A 199 -2.03 25.54 11.62
C ALA A 199 -0.63 25.07 11.17
N ARG A 200 0.27 24.78 12.13
CA ARG A 200 1.62 24.27 11.84
C ARG A 200 1.56 22.89 11.17
N ALA A 201 0.61 22.06 11.59
CA ALA A 201 0.38 20.75 10.98
C ALA A 201 0.00 20.88 9.50
N PHE A 202 -0.93 21.79 9.18
CA PHE A 202 -1.37 22.02 7.81
C PHE A 202 -0.25 22.63 6.94
N ASP A 203 0.52 23.57 7.48
CA ASP A 203 1.64 24.18 6.77
C ASP A 203 2.74 23.17 6.45
N ALA A 204 3.07 22.30 7.42
CA ALA A 204 4.03 21.22 7.22
C ALA A 204 3.56 20.21 6.17
N ALA A 205 2.29 19.77 6.21
CA ALA A 205 1.72 18.88 5.20
C ALA A 205 1.70 19.54 3.81
N SER A 206 1.33 20.82 3.74
CA SER A 206 1.34 21.59 2.50
C SER A 206 2.74 21.68 1.89
N ALA A 207 3.76 21.94 2.72
CA ALA A 207 5.15 21.96 2.28
C ALA A 207 5.61 20.55 1.84
N GLY A 208 5.31 19.52 2.62
CA GLY A 208 5.64 18.13 2.29
C GLY A 208 5.06 17.70 0.95
N ASN A 209 3.79 18.02 0.70
CA ASN A 209 3.13 17.76 -0.59
C ASN A 209 3.78 18.51 -1.75
N ARG A 210 4.21 19.77 -1.56
CA ARG A 210 4.94 20.52 -2.59
C ARG A 210 6.27 19.84 -2.94
N HIS A 211 7.03 19.40 -1.93
CA HIS A 211 8.28 18.67 -2.16
C HIS A 211 8.05 17.33 -2.86
N ALA A 212 7.11 16.51 -2.36
CA ALA A 212 6.80 15.19 -2.93
C ALA A 212 6.35 15.29 -4.40
N HIS A 213 5.58 16.32 -4.75
CA HIS A 213 5.03 16.47 -6.10
C HIS A 213 5.88 17.36 -7.03
N ALA A 214 7.01 17.91 -6.58
CA ALA A 214 7.82 18.84 -7.37
C ALA A 214 8.34 18.24 -8.68
N GLN A 215 8.73 16.96 -8.66
CA GLN A 215 9.24 16.23 -9.82
C GLN A 215 8.24 15.22 -10.39
N ALA A 216 7.07 15.09 -9.77
CA ALA A 216 6.03 14.17 -10.23
C ALA A 216 5.29 14.76 -11.44
N ARG A 217 4.76 13.88 -12.29
CA ARG A 217 3.86 14.30 -13.37
C ARG A 217 2.65 14.99 -12.75
N ARG A 218 2.38 16.23 -13.15
CA ARG A 218 1.23 16.99 -12.66
C ARG A 218 -0.06 16.22 -12.95
N TYR A 219 -0.94 16.18 -11.95
CA TYR A 219 -2.29 15.64 -12.09
C TYR A 219 -3.04 16.33 -13.24
N ASP A 220 -3.74 15.53 -14.02
CA ASP A 220 -4.51 15.95 -15.19
C ASP A 220 -6.00 15.65 -14.92
N PRO A 221 -6.79 16.66 -14.50
CA PRO A 221 -8.19 16.51 -14.20
C PRO A 221 -8.98 15.97 -15.40
N LEU A 222 -8.75 16.53 -16.58
CA LEU A 222 -9.46 16.16 -17.80
C LEU A 222 -9.16 14.70 -18.20
N ARG A 223 -7.89 14.28 -18.16
CA ARG A 223 -7.54 12.87 -18.44
C ARG A 223 -8.23 11.93 -17.44
N THR A 224 -8.27 12.29 -16.16
CA THR A 224 -8.90 11.46 -15.13
C THR A 224 -10.40 11.32 -15.37
N GLN A 225 -11.06 12.44 -15.65
CA GLN A 225 -12.48 12.45 -16.00
C GLN A 225 -12.74 11.57 -17.23
N GLN A 226 -12.01 11.80 -18.32
CA GLN A 226 -12.16 11.03 -19.56
C GLN A 226 -11.93 9.53 -19.33
N HIS A 227 -10.97 9.17 -18.48
CA HIS A 227 -10.70 7.77 -18.13
C HIS A 227 -11.87 7.14 -17.38
N PHE A 228 -12.43 7.79 -16.36
CA PHE A 228 -13.58 7.25 -15.62
C PHE A 228 -14.85 7.22 -16.46
N ASP A 229 -15.10 8.25 -17.27
CA ASP A 229 -16.22 8.27 -18.23
C ASP A 229 -16.09 7.12 -19.25
N HIS A 230 -14.87 6.81 -19.70
CA HIS A 230 -14.61 5.69 -20.60
C HIS A 230 -14.82 4.33 -19.90
N ILE A 231 -14.40 4.19 -18.65
CA ILE A 231 -14.68 2.97 -17.86
C ILE A 231 -16.19 2.75 -17.79
N ALA A 232 -16.95 3.76 -17.35
CA ALA A 232 -18.41 3.66 -17.26
C ALA A 232 -19.04 3.29 -18.61
N LYS A 233 -18.57 3.90 -19.70
CA LYS A 233 -19.06 3.60 -21.06
C LYS A 233 -18.78 2.17 -21.50
N VAL A 234 -17.57 1.64 -21.28
CA VAL A 234 -17.20 0.27 -21.71
C VAL A 234 -18.04 -0.79 -21.00
N PHE A 235 -18.41 -0.54 -19.74
CA PHE A 235 -19.13 -1.49 -18.90
C PHE A 235 -20.63 -1.17 -18.72
N ALA A 236 -21.17 -0.20 -19.46
CA ALA A 236 -22.57 0.24 -19.33
C ALA A 236 -23.62 -0.83 -19.61
N ALA A 237 -23.32 -1.80 -20.48
CA ALA A 237 -24.26 -2.83 -20.93
C ALA A 237 -24.29 -4.09 -20.02
N ALA A 238 -23.58 -4.10 -18.90
CA ALA A 238 -23.43 -5.28 -18.05
C ALA A 238 -24.53 -5.46 -16.99
N GLY A 239 -25.52 -4.56 -16.93
CA GLY A 239 -26.49 -4.44 -15.81
C GLY A 239 -27.72 -5.36 -15.84
N ASP A 240 -27.99 -6.08 -16.93
CA ASP A 240 -29.29 -6.79 -17.09
C ASP A 240 -29.30 -8.24 -16.56
N ALA A 241 -28.17 -8.76 -16.05
CA ALA A 241 -28.12 -10.10 -15.49
C ALA A 241 -28.27 -10.05 -13.96
N THR A 242 -29.36 -10.61 -13.43
CA THR A 242 -29.50 -10.89 -11.98
C THR A 242 -28.23 -11.56 -11.47
N THR A 243 -27.63 -10.99 -10.43
CA THR A 243 -26.40 -11.54 -9.85
C THR A 243 -26.70 -12.96 -9.35
N PRO A 244 -26.04 -14.00 -9.90
CA PRO A 244 -26.20 -15.33 -9.34
C PRO A 244 -25.70 -15.30 -7.89
N LEU A 245 -26.45 -15.92 -6.99
CA LEU A 245 -25.96 -16.17 -5.63
C LEU A 245 -24.58 -16.83 -5.73
N PRO A 246 -23.66 -16.56 -4.79
CA PRO A 246 -22.42 -17.33 -4.69
C PRO A 246 -22.81 -18.81 -4.61
N GLN A 247 -22.65 -19.54 -5.71
CA GLN A 247 -22.88 -20.98 -5.70
C GLN A 247 -21.88 -21.56 -4.70
N VAL A 248 -22.36 -22.39 -3.78
CA VAL A 248 -21.48 -23.27 -3.02
C VAL A 248 -20.87 -24.20 -4.08
N ALA A 249 -19.71 -23.82 -4.62
CA ALA A 249 -18.97 -24.72 -5.49
C ALA A 249 -18.75 -25.98 -4.67
N GLU A 250 -19.25 -27.11 -5.16
CA GLU A 250 -19.31 -28.32 -4.34
C GLU A 250 -17.92 -28.71 -3.82
N HIS A 251 -16.80 -28.33 -4.45
CA HIS A 251 -15.45 -28.54 -3.90
C HIS A 251 -14.47 -27.34 -4.07
N ASP A 252 -13.65 -27.10 -3.03
CA ASP A 252 -12.27 -26.57 -2.98
C ASP A 252 -11.87 -25.19 -3.51
N THR A 253 -12.77 -24.32 -4.00
CA THR A 253 -12.35 -22.98 -4.49
C THR A 253 -12.70 -21.83 -3.56
N VAL A 254 -11.68 -21.25 -2.93
CA VAL A 254 -11.79 -20.03 -2.11
C VAL A 254 -12.27 -18.86 -2.98
N SER A 255 -13.31 -18.15 -2.53
CA SER A 255 -13.92 -17.04 -3.27
C SER A 255 -13.35 -15.68 -2.85
N PRO A 256 -13.04 -14.77 -3.78
CA PRO A 256 -12.57 -13.44 -3.42
C PRO A 256 -13.71 -12.53 -2.91
N ILE A 257 -13.44 -11.78 -1.84
CA ILE A 257 -14.24 -10.61 -1.43
C ILE A 257 -13.43 -9.37 -1.80
N PHE A 258 -13.95 -8.53 -2.69
CA PHE A 258 -13.23 -7.32 -3.09
C PHE A 258 -13.58 -6.17 -2.16
N ILE A 259 -12.57 -5.49 -1.61
CA ILE A 259 -12.76 -4.32 -0.75
C ILE A 259 -12.11 -3.12 -1.46
N CYS A 260 -12.90 -2.12 -1.80
CA CYS A 260 -12.41 -0.96 -2.55
C CYS A 260 -13.00 0.36 -2.02
N GLY A 261 -12.54 1.48 -2.55
CA GLY A 261 -13.01 2.80 -2.16
C GLY A 261 -11.97 3.89 -2.42
N MET A 262 -12.16 5.06 -1.82
CA MET A 262 -11.09 6.05 -1.80
C MET A 262 -9.92 5.58 -0.94
N PHE A 263 -8.71 6.01 -1.26
CA PHE A 263 -7.62 5.87 -0.30
C PHE A 263 -8.00 6.62 0.98
N ARG A 264 -7.72 6.02 2.15
CA ARG A 264 -8.01 6.60 3.47
C ARG A 264 -9.51 6.64 3.86
N SER A 265 -10.34 5.79 3.25
CA SER A 265 -11.79 5.63 3.56
C SER A 265 -12.11 4.52 4.57
N GLY A 266 -11.11 3.85 5.16
CA GLY A 266 -11.34 2.76 6.13
C GLY A 266 -11.27 1.34 5.57
N SER A 267 -10.82 1.15 4.31
CA SER A 267 -10.68 -0.18 3.69
C SER A 267 -9.79 -1.17 4.46
N THR A 268 -8.71 -0.70 5.08
CA THR A 268 -7.84 -1.58 5.90
C THR A 268 -8.52 -1.95 7.22
N LEU A 269 -9.27 -1.03 7.83
CA LEU A 269 -9.99 -1.30 9.07
C LEU A 269 -11.02 -2.41 8.86
N ILE A 270 -11.80 -2.32 7.77
CA ILE A 270 -12.84 -3.32 7.52
C ILE A 270 -12.25 -4.67 7.12
N GLU A 271 -11.12 -4.70 6.41
CA GLU A 271 -10.42 -5.95 6.16
C GLU A 271 -9.94 -6.60 7.46
N GLN A 272 -9.40 -5.83 8.41
CA GLN A 272 -8.99 -6.37 9.71
C GLN A 272 -10.18 -6.91 10.50
N ALA A 273 -11.32 -6.20 10.50
CA ALA A 273 -12.54 -6.71 11.13
C ALA A 273 -13.02 -8.01 10.49
N LEU A 274 -13.07 -8.09 9.16
CA LEU A 274 -13.45 -9.30 8.44
C LEU A 274 -12.44 -10.44 8.65
N SER A 275 -11.15 -10.15 8.80
CA SER A 275 -10.10 -11.17 9.00
C SER A 275 -10.22 -11.93 10.33
N ARG A 276 -10.99 -11.42 11.28
CA ARG A 276 -11.33 -12.11 12.52
C ARG A 276 -12.44 -13.14 12.34
N HIS A 277 -13.16 -13.11 11.21
CA HIS A 277 -14.15 -14.12 10.90
C HIS A 277 -13.46 -15.44 10.49
N PRO A 278 -13.84 -16.60 11.07
CA PRO A 278 -13.11 -17.87 10.88
C PRO A 278 -13.07 -18.40 9.44
N CYS A 279 -13.97 -17.91 8.58
CA CYS A 279 -14.03 -18.27 7.17
C CYS A 279 -13.33 -17.29 6.21
N ILE A 280 -12.72 -16.20 6.71
CA ILE A 280 -12.12 -15.14 5.88
C ILE A 280 -10.63 -15.02 6.20
N ALA A 281 -9.79 -15.00 5.17
CA ALA A 281 -8.41 -14.55 5.29
C ALA A 281 -8.22 -13.16 4.66
N ALA A 282 -7.39 -12.34 5.31
CA ALA A 282 -6.96 -11.06 4.75
C ALA A 282 -5.91 -11.28 3.66
N GLY A 283 -6.22 -10.93 2.40
CA GLY A 283 -5.25 -10.95 1.31
C GLY A 283 -4.45 -9.65 1.17
N GLY A 284 -4.94 -8.54 1.75
CA GLY A 284 -4.29 -7.23 1.64
C GLY A 284 -4.40 -6.62 0.23
N GLU A 285 -3.43 -5.77 -0.11
CA GLU A 285 -3.36 -5.08 -1.42
C GLU A 285 -2.73 -5.97 -2.49
N LEU A 286 -3.51 -6.94 -2.99
CA LEU A 286 -3.06 -7.87 -4.02
C LEU A 286 -2.81 -7.14 -5.36
N ASP A 287 -1.71 -7.50 -6.02
CA ASP A 287 -1.37 -6.96 -7.34
C ASP A 287 -1.94 -7.79 -8.51
N ALA A 288 -2.74 -8.83 -8.20
CA ALA A 288 -3.24 -9.79 -9.16
C ALA A 288 -4.06 -9.14 -10.29
N LEU A 289 -5.08 -8.34 -9.96
CA LEU A 289 -5.89 -7.63 -10.94
C LEU A 289 -5.10 -6.57 -11.72
N PRO A 290 -4.34 -5.67 -11.08
CA PRO A 290 -3.51 -4.68 -11.80
C PRO A 290 -2.52 -5.33 -12.78
N ARG A 291 -1.86 -6.42 -12.39
CA ARG A 291 -0.95 -7.15 -13.28
C ARG A 291 -1.68 -7.78 -14.45
N LEU A 292 -2.85 -8.38 -14.23
CA LEU A 292 -3.66 -8.95 -15.31
C LEU A 292 -4.06 -7.86 -16.33
N VAL A 293 -4.51 -6.71 -15.84
CA VAL A 293 -4.85 -5.57 -16.70
C VAL A 293 -3.64 -5.09 -17.49
N ALA A 294 -2.50 -4.87 -16.83
CA ALA A 294 -1.28 -4.41 -17.47
C ALA A 294 -0.73 -5.39 -18.53
N GLN A 295 -0.85 -6.70 -18.28
CA GLN A 295 -0.29 -7.75 -19.14
C GLN A 295 -1.22 -8.18 -20.28
N SER A 296 -2.53 -8.07 -20.11
CA SER A 296 -3.51 -8.70 -21.03
C SER A 296 -4.60 -7.75 -21.51
N LEU A 297 -4.79 -6.60 -20.88
CA LEU A 297 -5.88 -5.66 -21.19
C LEU A 297 -5.38 -4.22 -21.35
N SER A 298 -4.17 -4.03 -21.87
CA SER A 298 -3.62 -2.70 -22.18
C SER A 298 -3.82 -2.36 -23.67
N PRO A 299 -4.37 -1.18 -24.03
CA PRO A 299 -4.84 -0.12 -23.14
C PRO A 299 -6.20 -0.45 -22.48
N PHE A 300 -6.32 -0.12 -21.19
CA PHE A 300 -7.55 -0.26 -20.40
C PHE A 300 -8.28 1.09 -20.32
N PRO A 301 -9.62 1.16 -20.40
CA PRO A 301 -10.59 0.04 -20.45
C PRO A 301 -10.88 -0.53 -21.85
N GLN A 302 -10.31 0.03 -22.93
CA GLN A 302 -10.64 -0.31 -24.32
C GLN A 302 -10.53 -1.81 -24.60
N ALA A 303 -9.41 -2.43 -24.20
CA ALA A 303 -9.16 -3.85 -24.44
C ALA A 303 -10.07 -4.78 -23.63
N ALA A 304 -10.80 -4.26 -22.63
CA ALA A 304 -11.77 -5.02 -21.85
C ALA A 304 -13.19 -5.00 -22.44
N HIS A 305 -13.41 -4.29 -23.55
CA HIS A 305 -14.71 -4.27 -24.21
C HIS A 305 -15.02 -5.62 -24.86
N ALA A 306 -16.20 -6.17 -24.56
CA ALA A 306 -16.74 -7.39 -25.16
C ALA A 306 -15.76 -8.60 -25.17
N LEU A 307 -15.08 -8.85 -24.04
CA LEU A 307 -14.17 -9.99 -23.91
C LEU A 307 -14.89 -11.34 -24.13
N PRO A 308 -14.32 -12.25 -24.93
CA PRO A 308 -14.87 -13.59 -25.09
C PRO A 308 -14.90 -14.37 -23.76
N ALA A 309 -15.91 -15.22 -23.57
CA ALA A 309 -16.06 -16.03 -22.36
C ALA A 309 -14.82 -16.89 -22.04
N GLN A 310 -14.15 -17.42 -23.07
CA GLN A 310 -12.90 -18.18 -22.91
C GLN A 310 -11.77 -17.32 -22.32
N THR A 311 -11.63 -16.07 -22.77
CA THR A 311 -10.64 -15.13 -22.25
C THR A 311 -10.94 -14.75 -20.80
N LEU A 312 -12.21 -14.49 -20.47
CA LEU A 312 -12.65 -14.23 -19.09
C LEU A 312 -12.31 -15.42 -18.17
N ALA A 313 -12.60 -16.65 -18.61
CA ALA A 313 -12.28 -17.86 -17.84
C ALA A 313 -10.76 -18.02 -17.60
N GLN A 314 -9.93 -17.73 -18.61
CA GLN A 314 -8.47 -17.76 -18.48
C GLN A 314 -7.95 -16.70 -17.51
N LEU A 315 -8.45 -15.47 -17.59
CA LEU A 315 -8.09 -14.38 -16.69
C LEU A 315 -8.51 -14.70 -15.24
N ALA A 316 -9.71 -15.22 -15.04
CA ALA A 316 -10.22 -15.64 -13.73
C ALA A 316 -9.35 -16.75 -13.11
N THR A 317 -8.91 -17.73 -13.91
CA THR A 317 -7.99 -18.78 -13.45
C THR A 317 -6.62 -18.22 -13.08
N ARG A 318 -6.06 -17.31 -13.89
CA ARG A 318 -4.78 -16.64 -13.57
C ARG A 318 -4.86 -15.76 -12.33
N TYR A 319 -6.02 -15.14 -12.07
CA TYR A 319 -6.27 -14.42 -10.81
C TYR A 319 -6.24 -15.40 -9.63
N ARG A 320 -7.05 -16.47 -9.67
CA ARG A 320 -7.13 -17.47 -8.57
C ARG A 320 -5.78 -18.09 -8.24
N GLN A 321 -4.98 -18.43 -9.25
CA GLN A 321 -3.63 -18.96 -9.06
C GLN A 321 -2.71 -18.00 -8.30
N ARG A 322 -2.82 -16.69 -8.56
CA ARG A 322 -2.03 -15.67 -7.85
C ARG A 322 -2.51 -15.48 -6.42
N VAL A 323 -3.82 -15.43 -6.20
CA VAL A 323 -4.38 -15.31 -4.85
C VAL A 323 -4.01 -16.53 -3.99
N ALA A 324 -4.11 -17.74 -4.54
CA ALA A 324 -3.74 -18.97 -3.84
C ALA A 324 -2.24 -19.02 -3.46
N ALA A 325 -1.37 -18.42 -4.28
CA ALA A 325 0.06 -18.31 -3.95
C ALA A 325 0.36 -17.29 -2.85
N ALA A 326 -0.50 -16.28 -2.66
CA ALA A 326 -0.32 -15.22 -1.67
C ALA A 326 -0.82 -15.57 -0.26
N VAL A 327 -1.68 -16.59 -0.13
CA VAL A 327 -2.26 -17.01 1.17
C VAL A 327 -1.96 -18.49 1.43
N PRO A 328 -0.91 -18.82 2.20
CA PRO A 328 -0.62 -20.18 2.63
C PRO A 328 -1.69 -20.68 3.62
N GLU A 329 -2.04 -21.96 3.57
CA GLU A 329 -3.10 -22.64 4.35
C GLU A 329 -4.56 -22.30 3.99
N GLN A 330 -5.06 -22.92 2.92
CA GLN A 330 -6.45 -22.77 2.46
C GLN A 330 -7.45 -23.75 3.10
N ALA A 331 -7.00 -24.70 3.93
CA ALA A 331 -7.80 -25.89 4.29
C ALA A 331 -9.09 -25.59 5.10
N ARG A 332 -9.28 -24.36 5.61
CA ARG A 332 -10.49 -23.93 6.33
C ARG A 332 -11.15 -22.65 5.80
N LEU A 333 -10.57 -22.02 4.77
CA LEU A 333 -10.99 -20.69 4.33
C LEU A 333 -12.06 -20.78 3.25
N ARG A 334 -13.16 -20.04 3.41
CA ARG A 334 -14.19 -19.89 2.37
C ARG A 334 -13.93 -18.66 1.49
N TYR A 335 -13.36 -17.62 2.08
CA TYR A 335 -13.12 -16.34 1.43
C TYR A 335 -11.69 -15.81 1.66
N ILE A 336 -11.16 -15.10 0.66
CA ILE A 336 -9.96 -14.28 0.78
C ILE A 336 -10.33 -12.85 0.36
N THR A 337 -9.92 -11.85 1.12
CA THR A 337 -10.12 -10.46 0.71
C THR A 337 -9.08 -10.04 -0.34
N ASP A 338 -9.51 -9.36 -1.38
CA ASP A 338 -8.66 -8.52 -2.23
C ASP A 338 -9.01 -7.07 -1.91
N LYS A 339 -8.29 -6.50 -0.94
CA LYS A 339 -8.50 -5.13 -0.48
C LYS A 339 -7.53 -4.22 -1.20
N ARG A 340 -8.02 -3.51 -2.21
CA ARG A 340 -7.25 -2.47 -2.89
C ARG A 340 -8.17 -1.28 -3.18
N PRO A 341 -7.88 -0.08 -2.66
CA PRO A 341 -8.82 1.04 -2.82
C PRO A 341 -9.14 1.31 -4.28
N ASP A 342 -8.15 1.32 -5.16
CA ASP A 342 -8.31 1.59 -6.60
C ASP A 342 -8.98 0.48 -7.42
N ASN A 343 -9.31 -0.68 -6.82
CA ASN A 343 -10.13 -1.71 -7.48
C ASN A 343 -11.53 -1.19 -7.86
N PHE A 344 -11.98 -0.01 -7.35
CA PHE A 344 -13.19 0.64 -7.81
C PHE A 344 -13.19 0.89 -9.33
N GLN A 345 -12.02 1.08 -9.95
CA GLN A 345 -11.89 1.25 -11.41
C GLN A 345 -12.10 -0.06 -12.18
N LEU A 346 -12.00 -1.19 -11.49
CA LEU A 346 -12.02 -2.53 -12.07
C LEU A 346 -13.31 -3.31 -11.77
N ILE A 347 -14.31 -2.69 -11.12
CA ILE A 347 -15.56 -3.36 -10.74
C ILE A 347 -16.24 -4.03 -11.93
N GLY A 348 -16.34 -3.34 -13.08
CA GLY A 348 -16.89 -3.93 -14.30
C GLY A 348 -16.17 -5.20 -14.74
N LEU A 349 -14.83 -5.21 -14.72
CA LEU A 349 -14.03 -6.40 -15.03
C LEU A 349 -14.19 -7.49 -13.96
N ILE A 350 -14.19 -7.13 -12.68
CA ILE A 350 -14.42 -8.05 -11.56
C ILE A 350 -15.74 -8.80 -11.75
N LYS A 351 -16.82 -8.09 -12.09
CA LYS A 351 -18.14 -8.69 -12.32
C LYS A 351 -18.19 -9.57 -13.57
N GLN A 352 -17.41 -9.27 -14.61
CA GLN A 352 -17.27 -10.17 -15.76
C GLN A 352 -16.48 -11.45 -15.44
N LEU A 353 -15.41 -11.34 -14.65
CA LEU A 353 -14.58 -12.49 -14.23
C LEU A 353 -15.29 -13.37 -13.19
N PHE A 354 -16.00 -12.73 -12.27
CA PHE A 354 -16.65 -13.33 -11.12
C PHE A 354 -18.07 -12.76 -10.96
N PRO A 355 -19.05 -13.25 -11.74
CA PRO A 355 -20.42 -12.73 -11.69
C PRO A 355 -21.06 -12.77 -10.29
N ALA A 356 -20.69 -13.73 -9.44
CA ALA A 356 -21.17 -13.83 -8.07
C ALA A 356 -20.34 -13.05 -7.02
N ALA A 357 -19.29 -12.34 -7.44
CA ALA A 357 -18.44 -11.61 -6.50
C ALA A 357 -19.22 -10.54 -5.74
N ARG A 358 -18.98 -10.49 -4.43
CA ARG A 358 -19.42 -9.44 -3.51
C ARG A 358 -18.31 -8.41 -3.36
N ILE A 359 -18.72 -7.15 -3.36
CA ILE A 359 -17.81 -5.99 -3.31
C ILE A 359 -18.21 -5.15 -2.10
N VAL A 360 -17.25 -4.88 -1.22
CA VAL A 360 -17.39 -3.97 -0.09
C VAL A 360 -16.79 -2.63 -0.51
N HIS A 361 -17.64 -1.64 -0.70
CA HIS A 361 -17.23 -0.27 -0.99
C HIS A 361 -17.13 0.51 0.31
N THR A 362 -15.93 0.93 0.68
CA THR A 362 -15.72 1.77 1.86
C THR A 362 -15.87 3.25 1.53
N ARG A 363 -16.64 3.96 2.37
CA ARG A 363 -16.89 5.39 2.28
C ARG A 363 -16.60 6.06 3.63
N ARG A 364 -16.15 7.31 3.59
CA ARG A 364 -15.94 8.18 4.75
C ARG A 364 -16.40 9.60 4.40
N HIS A 365 -16.70 10.42 5.39
CA HIS A 365 -17.01 11.83 5.19
C HIS A 365 -15.97 12.50 4.25
N PRO A 366 -16.40 13.15 3.14
CA PRO A 366 -15.48 13.60 2.08
C PRO A 366 -14.37 14.54 2.56
N LEU A 367 -14.67 15.42 3.54
CA LEU A 367 -13.67 16.34 4.09
C LEU A 367 -12.66 15.63 5.00
N ASP A 368 -13.09 14.64 5.77
CA ASP A 368 -12.16 13.83 6.58
C ASP A 368 -11.29 12.94 5.71
N ASN A 369 -11.88 12.38 4.66
CA ASN A 369 -11.14 11.59 3.69
C ASN A 369 -10.11 12.46 2.96
N GLY A 370 -10.52 13.62 2.46
CA GLY A 370 -9.63 14.53 1.74
C GLY A 370 -8.52 15.08 2.62
N LEU A 371 -8.83 15.47 3.87
CA LEU A 371 -7.82 15.85 4.86
C LEU A 371 -6.85 14.68 5.12
N SER A 372 -7.37 13.45 5.28
CA SER A 372 -6.51 12.30 5.53
C SER A 372 -5.62 11.92 4.35
N ILE A 373 -6.04 12.17 3.11
CA ILE A 373 -5.22 12.03 1.91
C ILE A 373 -4.14 13.10 1.92
N PHE A 374 -4.52 14.37 2.16
CA PHE A 374 -3.61 15.51 2.15
C PHE A 374 -2.54 15.44 3.24
N MET A 375 -2.88 14.94 4.43
CA MET A 375 -1.94 14.81 5.55
C MET A 375 -1.00 13.62 5.40
N GLN A 376 -1.26 12.70 4.45
CA GLN A 376 -0.47 11.49 4.25
C GLN A 376 0.47 11.64 3.06
N GLN A 377 1.71 11.19 3.21
CA GLN A 377 2.62 11.04 2.08
C GLN A 377 2.22 9.83 1.24
N LEU A 378 1.31 10.01 0.29
CA LEU A 378 0.98 9.02 -0.72
C LEU A 378 1.97 9.10 -1.88
N ASN A 379 2.25 7.96 -2.54
CA ASN A 379 3.15 7.90 -3.69
C ASN A 379 2.69 8.89 -4.79
N PRO A 380 3.42 9.97 -5.09
CA PRO A 380 2.98 11.01 -6.01
C PRO A 380 2.92 10.54 -7.47
N HIS A 381 3.65 9.49 -7.83
CA HIS A 381 3.58 8.88 -9.16
C HIS A 381 2.35 7.98 -9.34
N GLY A 382 1.85 7.37 -8.26
CA GLY A 382 0.61 6.58 -8.26
C GLY A 382 -0.64 7.41 -7.97
N PHE A 383 -0.51 8.46 -7.15
CA PHE A 383 -1.58 9.27 -6.60
C PHE A 383 -1.36 10.76 -6.89
N GLY A 384 -1.21 11.12 -8.16
CA GLY A 384 -0.93 12.51 -8.56
C GLY A 384 -1.93 13.54 -8.03
N TYR A 385 -3.16 13.13 -7.70
CA TYR A 385 -4.18 14.00 -7.11
C TYR A 385 -3.94 14.37 -5.64
N ALA A 386 -3.13 13.60 -4.89
CA ALA A 386 -3.06 13.68 -3.42
C ALA A 386 -2.37 14.95 -2.88
N GLY A 387 -1.55 15.63 -3.69
CA GLY A 387 -0.74 16.76 -3.22
C GLY A 387 -1.45 18.12 -3.14
N ARG A 388 -2.71 18.21 -3.58
CA ARG A 388 -3.47 19.47 -3.62
C ARG A 388 -4.95 19.25 -3.30
N LEU A 389 -5.51 20.09 -2.45
CA LEU A 389 -6.91 19.98 -2.03
C LEU A 389 -7.90 20.07 -3.21
N GLU A 390 -7.64 20.90 -4.22
CA GLU A 390 -8.50 21.02 -5.39
C GLU A 390 -8.48 19.72 -6.24
N ASN A 391 -7.30 19.12 -6.38
CA ASN A 391 -7.13 17.87 -7.12
C ASN A 391 -7.78 16.70 -6.38
N ILE A 392 -7.64 16.66 -5.05
CA ILE A 392 -8.33 15.67 -4.20
C ILE A 392 -9.85 15.79 -4.39
N GLY A 393 -10.40 17.00 -4.33
CA GLY A 393 -11.84 17.22 -4.51
C GLY A 393 -12.33 16.82 -5.88
N HIS A 394 -11.62 17.21 -6.94
CA HIS A 394 -11.92 16.78 -8.31
C HIS A 394 -11.90 15.26 -8.45
N PHE A 395 -10.82 14.61 -8.01
CA PHE A 395 -10.70 13.15 -8.08
C PHE A 395 -11.82 12.45 -7.30
N TYR A 396 -12.09 12.91 -6.07
CA TYR A 396 -13.13 12.33 -5.21
C TYR A 396 -14.51 12.40 -5.88
N ALA A 397 -14.88 13.54 -6.46
CA ALA A 397 -16.19 13.69 -7.08
C ALA A 397 -16.36 12.78 -8.31
N HIS A 398 -15.33 12.66 -9.15
CA HIS A 398 -15.35 11.75 -10.30
C HIS A 398 -15.31 10.27 -9.88
N TYR A 399 -14.58 9.94 -8.82
CA TYR A 399 -14.65 8.63 -8.17
C TYR A 399 -16.08 8.31 -7.70
N GLN A 400 -16.74 9.26 -7.04
CA GLN A 400 -18.09 9.06 -6.53
C GLN A 400 -19.08 8.82 -7.66
N ARG A 401 -19.02 9.61 -8.75
CA ARG A 401 -19.84 9.38 -9.95
C ARG A 401 -19.63 8.00 -10.56
N LEU A 402 -18.39 7.51 -10.57
CA LEU A 402 -18.11 6.15 -11.05
C LEU A 402 -18.66 5.08 -10.10
N MET A 403 -18.59 5.30 -8.77
CA MET A 403 -19.22 4.40 -7.81
C MET A 403 -20.74 4.40 -7.90
N GLU A 404 -21.38 5.55 -8.13
CA GLU A 404 -22.83 5.66 -8.38
C GLU A 404 -23.23 4.88 -9.63
N HIS A 405 -22.42 4.95 -10.70
CA HIS A 405 -22.59 4.10 -11.88
C HIS A 405 -22.55 2.60 -11.51
N TRP A 406 -21.56 2.16 -10.73
CA TRP A 406 -21.49 0.76 -10.31
C TRP A 406 -22.63 0.31 -9.42
N LEU A 407 -23.06 1.15 -8.47
CA LEU A 407 -24.22 0.87 -7.61
C LEU A 407 -25.51 0.77 -8.43
N SER A 408 -25.63 1.54 -9.51
CA SER A 408 -26.78 1.44 -10.43
C SER A 408 -26.82 0.12 -11.21
N LEU A 409 -25.66 -0.44 -11.56
CA LEU A 409 -25.56 -1.69 -12.30
C LEU A 409 -25.58 -2.93 -11.39
N TYR A 410 -25.07 -2.81 -10.16
CA TYR A 410 -24.86 -3.93 -9.25
C TYR A 410 -25.36 -3.66 -7.82
N PRO A 411 -26.62 -3.23 -7.63
CA PRO A 411 -27.15 -2.85 -6.32
C PRO A 411 -27.08 -3.99 -5.29
N ASP A 412 -27.24 -5.24 -5.73
CA ASP A 412 -27.21 -6.41 -4.83
C ASP A 412 -25.80 -7.00 -4.61
N SER A 413 -24.80 -6.53 -5.37
CA SER A 413 -23.42 -7.04 -5.28
C SER A 413 -22.44 -6.07 -4.62
N ILE A 414 -22.86 -4.84 -4.35
CA ILE A 414 -22.01 -3.81 -3.76
C ILE A 414 -22.64 -3.33 -2.46
N HIS A 415 -21.95 -3.52 -1.35
CA HIS A 415 -22.34 -2.95 -0.06
C HIS A 415 -21.50 -1.72 0.24
N THR A 416 -22.15 -0.58 0.46
CA THR A 416 -21.47 0.65 0.90
C THR A 416 -21.31 0.62 2.42
N PHE A 417 -20.08 0.36 2.86
CA PHE A 417 -19.68 0.40 4.26
C PHE A 417 -19.25 1.83 4.64
N ASP A 418 -20.03 2.47 5.50
CA ASP A 418 -19.77 3.84 5.97
C ASP A 418 -18.90 3.82 7.23
N TYR A 419 -17.68 4.36 7.12
CA TYR A 419 -16.71 4.43 8.21
C TYR A 419 -17.27 5.19 9.42
N ASP A 420 -17.94 6.33 9.20
CA ASP A 420 -18.40 7.18 10.29
C ASP A 420 -19.61 6.53 11.00
N ALA A 421 -20.45 5.80 10.25
CA ALA A 421 -21.49 4.97 10.84
C ALA A 421 -20.91 3.81 11.68
N PHE A 422 -19.85 3.16 11.20
CA PHE A 422 -19.17 2.10 11.95
C PHE A 422 -18.57 2.62 13.26
N VAL A 423 -17.95 3.80 13.24
CA VAL A 423 -17.45 4.45 14.47
C VAL A 423 -18.57 4.72 15.48
N ALA A 424 -19.74 5.15 15.01
CA ALA A 424 -20.88 5.46 15.87
C ALA A 424 -21.62 4.21 16.38
N ALA A 425 -21.75 3.18 15.56
CA ALA A 425 -22.52 1.97 15.87
C ALA A 425 -21.83 0.70 15.31
N PRO A 426 -20.76 0.21 15.97
CA PRO A 426 -19.88 -0.81 15.40
C PRO A 426 -20.59 -2.14 15.09
N GLU A 427 -21.35 -2.66 16.05
CA GLU A 427 -22.03 -3.96 15.91
C GLU A 427 -23.12 -3.93 14.84
N PRO A 428 -24.09 -2.99 14.84
CA PRO A 428 -25.11 -2.92 13.79
C PRO A 428 -24.51 -2.80 12.38
N THR A 429 -23.46 -1.99 12.22
CA THR A 429 -22.81 -1.82 10.91
C THR A 429 -22.08 -3.08 10.45
N LEU A 430 -21.41 -3.81 11.35
CA LEU A 430 -20.77 -5.10 10.99
C LEU A 430 -21.78 -6.21 10.73
N ARG A 431 -22.87 -6.28 11.50
CA ARG A 431 -23.96 -7.24 11.24
C ARG A 431 -24.51 -7.07 9.83
N ALA A 432 -24.83 -5.84 9.44
CA ALA A 432 -25.33 -5.54 8.09
C ALA A 432 -24.34 -5.96 6.99
N LEU A 433 -23.02 -5.80 7.24
CA LEU A 433 -22.00 -6.25 6.30
C LEU A 433 -21.93 -7.78 6.22
N LEU A 434 -21.93 -8.49 7.35
CA LEU A 434 -21.88 -9.95 7.37
C LEU A 434 -23.15 -10.57 6.76
N ASP A 435 -24.32 -9.97 6.99
CA ASP A 435 -25.58 -10.36 6.35
C ASP A 435 -25.49 -10.22 4.83
N PHE A 436 -24.94 -9.10 4.34
CA PHE A 436 -24.67 -8.90 2.92
C PHE A 436 -23.70 -9.96 2.35
N LEU A 437 -22.68 -10.33 3.12
CA LEU A 437 -21.73 -11.39 2.74
C LEU A 437 -22.29 -12.82 2.93
N GLN A 438 -23.49 -12.95 3.50
CA GLN A 438 -24.13 -14.23 3.85
C GLN A 438 -23.28 -15.08 4.81
N LEU A 439 -22.73 -14.40 5.82
CA LEU A 439 -21.91 -15.00 6.87
C LEU A 439 -22.61 -14.90 8.22
N PRO A 440 -22.43 -15.89 9.11
CA PRO A 440 -22.95 -15.80 10.47
C PRO A 440 -22.30 -14.63 11.22
N TRP A 441 -23.00 -14.14 12.23
CA TRP A 441 -22.41 -13.17 13.16
C TRP A 441 -21.20 -13.78 13.89
N GLU A 442 -20.10 -13.04 13.90
CA GLU A 442 -18.87 -13.40 14.61
C GLU A 442 -18.45 -12.21 15.51
N PRO A 443 -18.63 -12.31 16.84
CA PRO A 443 -18.24 -11.26 17.79
C PRO A 443 -16.79 -10.79 17.66
N ASP A 444 -15.87 -11.69 17.33
CA ASP A 444 -14.44 -11.39 17.23
C ASP A 444 -14.12 -10.34 16.14
N CYS A 445 -15.05 -10.09 15.20
CA CYS A 445 -14.95 -9.00 14.23
C CYS A 445 -14.91 -7.61 14.87
N LEU A 446 -15.49 -7.44 16.07
CA LEU A 446 -15.41 -6.18 16.82
C LEU A 446 -14.03 -5.96 17.45
N ASP A 447 -13.33 -7.05 17.75
CA ASP A 447 -11.96 -7.05 18.27
C ASP A 447 -10.91 -7.07 17.15
N PHE A 448 -11.19 -6.35 16.06
CA PHE A 448 -10.31 -6.26 14.88
C PHE A 448 -8.87 -5.85 15.23
N HIS A 449 -8.68 -5.09 16.30
CA HIS A 449 -7.37 -4.61 16.74
C HIS A 449 -6.48 -5.72 17.32
N LEU A 450 -7.07 -6.87 17.65
CA LEU A 450 -6.39 -8.11 18.04
C LEU A 450 -6.07 -9.00 16.84
N ALA A 451 -6.38 -8.58 15.60
CA ALA A 451 -6.01 -9.31 14.41
C ALA A 451 -4.48 -9.44 14.30
N GLY A 452 -4.02 -10.67 14.06
CA GLY A 452 -2.61 -10.98 13.82
C GLY A 452 -2.22 -10.72 12.36
N GLY A 453 -0.94 -10.91 12.06
CA GLY A 453 -0.40 -10.76 10.71
C GLY A 453 0.12 -9.37 10.38
N ALA A 454 0.82 -9.26 9.25
CA ALA A 454 1.43 -8.01 8.80
C ALA A 454 0.38 -7.07 8.19
N VAL A 455 0.46 -5.77 8.50
CA VAL A 455 -0.38 -4.73 7.88
C VAL A 455 0.51 -3.76 7.12
N ARG A 456 0.48 -3.82 5.79
CA ARG A 456 1.37 -3.08 4.88
C ARG A 456 0.68 -1.89 4.23
N THR A 457 0.05 -1.04 5.03
CA THR A 457 -0.69 0.13 4.55
C THR A 457 -0.36 1.32 5.43
N ALA A 458 -0.62 2.55 4.97
CA ALA A 458 -0.47 3.75 5.80
C ALA A 458 -1.44 3.81 7.01
N SER A 459 -2.28 2.79 7.22
CA SER A 459 -3.21 2.67 8.37
C SER A 459 -2.80 1.61 9.40
N TYR A 460 -1.66 0.94 9.22
CA TYR A 460 -1.16 -0.14 10.07
C TYR A 460 -1.28 0.08 11.59
N TRP A 461 -0.89 1.23 12.15
CA TRP A 461 -1.08 1.50 13.59
C TRP A 461 -2.51 1.86 13.98
N GLN A 462 -3.30 2.41 13.07
CA GLN A 462 -4.68 2.83 13.35
C GLN A 462 -5.56 1.60 13.57
N VAL A 463 -5.32 0.54 12.81
CA VAL A 463 -6.10 -0.71 12.90
C VAL A 463 -5.66 -1.62 14.04
N ARG A 464 -4.50 -1.36 14.67
CA ARG A 464 -4.00 -2.08 15.86
C ARG A 464 -4.42 -1.43 17.18
N ARG A 465 -5.40 -0.53 17.13
CA ARG A 465 -6.00 0.12 18.30
C ARG A 465 -7.50 -0.14 18.32
N PRO A 466 -8.13 -0.19 19.50
CA PRO A 466 -9.58 -0.17 19.59
C PRO A 466 -10.17 0.98 18.78
N LEU A 467 -11.39 0.78 18.29
CA LEU A 467 -12.10 1.78 17.51
C LEU A 467 -12.22 3.09 18.29
N HIS A 468 -11.90 4.21 17.63
CA HIS A 468 -11.91 5.52 18.25
C HIS A 468 -12.50 6.57 17.31
N ALA A 469 -13.07 7.63 17.89
CA ALA A 469 -13.74 8.69 17.14
C ALA A 469 -12.80 9.78 16.59
N ASP A 470 -11.51 9.77 16.94
CA ASP A 470 -10.54 10.84 16.62
C ASP A 470 -10.45 11.21 15.13
N ALA A 471 -10.81 10.28 14.24
CA ALA A 471 -10.74 10.50 12.81
C ALA A 471 -12.06 11.07 12.23
N SER A 472 -13.20 10.82 12.87
CA SER A 472 -14.51 11.30 12.42
C SER A 472 -14.74 12.73 12.89
N GLY A 473 -14.96 13.64 11.95
CA GLY A 473 -15.11 15.06 12.25
C GLY A 473 -13.81 15.83 12.48
N ARG A 474 -12.64 15.19 12.30
CA ARG A 474 -11.32 15.84 12.45
C ARG A 474 -11.16 17.03 11.50
N TRP A 475 -11.81 16.99 10.34
CA TRP A 475 -11.84 18.09 9.36
C TRP A 475 -12.27 19.43 9.95
N ARG A 476 -13.05 19.44 11.05
CA ARG A 476 -13.54 20.68 11.68
C ARG A 476 -12.40 21.55 12.20
N HIS A 477 -11.31 20.95 12.68
CA HIS A 477 -10.10 21.68 13.09
C HIS A 477 -9.37 22.36 11.91
N TYR A 478 -9.68 21.95 10.69
CA TYR A 478 -9.08 22.41 9.44
C TYR A 478 -10.10 23.08 8.51
N ALA A 479 -11.29 23.43 9.01
CA ALA A 479 -12.41 23.85 8.17
C ALA A 479 -12.05 25.03 7.26
N ALA A 480 -11.31 26.02 7.78
CA ALA A 480 -10.84 27.16 7.01
C ALA A 480 -9.87 26.74 5.89
N GLN A 481 -8.88 25.91 6.22
CA GLN A 481 -7.86 25.44 5.29
C GLN A 481 -8.42 24.51 4.21
N LEU A 482 -9.52 23.78 4.51
CA LEU A 482 -10.18 22.85 3.59
C LEU A 482 -11.14 23.53 2.60
N SER A 483 -11.25 24.86 2.61
CA SER A 483 -12.08 25.60 1.66
C SER A 483 -11.87 25.21 0.18
N PRO A 484 -10.62 25.02 -0.32
CA PRO A 484 -10.41 24.61 -1.71
C PRO A 484 -10.95 23.21 -2.03
N LEU A 485 -10.88 22.28 -1.07
CA LEU A 485 -11.47 20.93 -1.21
C LEU A 485 -12.99 21.02 -1.29
N ARG A 486 -13.62 21.76 -0.37
CA ARG A 486 -15.07 21.97 -0.35
C ARG A 486 -15.57 22.62 -1.64
N ALA A 487 -14.85 23.63 -2.14
CA ALA A 487 -15.19 24.29 -3.40
C ALA A 487 -15.10 23.34 -4.60
N ALA A 488 -14.06 22.52 -4.68
CA ALA A 488 -13.90 21.53 -5.76
C ALA A 488 -15.01 20.46 -5.75
N LEU A 489 -15.41 19.98 -4.55
CA LEU A 489 -16.54 19.05 -4.41
C LEU A 489 -17.87 19.71 -4.85
N ALA A 490 -18.12 20.96 -4.42
CA ALA A 490 -19.32 21.70 -4.79
C ALA A 490 -19.43 21.97 -6.30
N GLN A 491 -18.31 22.32 -6.95
CA GLN A 491 -18.26 22.50 -8.41
C GLN A 491 -18.64 21.22 -9.18
N ALA A 492 -18.40 20.05 -8.59
CA ALA A 492 -18.78 18.77 -9.17
C ALA A 492 -20.20 18.32 -8.78
N GLY A 493 -21.00 19.19 -8.15
CA GLY A 493 -22.39 18.92 -7.79
C GLY A 493 -22.57 18.23 -6.44
N MET A 494 -21.50 18.03 -5.66
CA MET A 494 -21.62 17.44 -4.34
C MET A 494 -21.92 18.51 -3.29
N THR A 495 -23.10 18.42 -2.67
CA THR A 495 -23.45 19.29 -1.54
C THR A 495 -23.12 18.55 -0.25
N LEU A 496 -22.24 19.13 0.57
CA LEU A 496 -21.90 18.59 1.88
C LEU A 496 -22.79 19.24 2.93
N ALA A 497 -23.36 18.42 3.83
CA ALA A 497 -23.91 18.95 5.08
C ALA A 497 -22.76 19.42 5.98
N ASP A 498 -22.98 20.48 6.75
CA ASP A 498 -22.00 21.02 7.71
C ASP A 498 -21.82 20.15 8.96
#